data_AF-A0A7V3CZ43-F1
#
_entry.id   AF-A0A7V3CZ43-F1
#
_cell.length_a   1.000
_cell.length_b   1.000
_cell.length_c   1.000
_cell.angle_alpha   90.00
_cell.angle_beta   90.00
_cell.angle_gamma   90.00
#
_symmetry.space_group_name_H-M   'P 1'
#
loop_
_entity.id
_entity.type
_entity.pdbx_description
1 polymer ?
#
loop_
_entity_poly.entity_id
_entity_poly.type
_entity_poly.pdbx_seq_one_letter_code
_entity_poly.pdbx_strand_id
1 'polypeptide(L)' 'MKFNKTILALFLISEFLFPQGKIFIPMDLSQTDHLKAYGITFHALQKGYKADWLLNYRGGSFLIDFSNEIATECLVEGV' A
#
# COMPACT_ATOMS: atom_id res chain seq x y z
N MET A 1 7.69 -16.56 40.08
CA MET A 1 8.18 -15.92 38.84
C MET A 1 7.80 -14.45 38.91
N LYS A 2 8.76 -13.51 39.06
CA LYS A 2 8.44 -12.07 39.11
C LYS A 2 8.15 -11.60 37.67
N PHE A 3 6.89 -11.30 37.37
CA PHE A 3 6.53 -10.70 36.08
C PHE A 3 7.12 -9.29 35.99
N ASN A 4 7.90 -9.04 34.94
CA ASN A 4 8.48 -7.73 34.71
C ASN A 4 7.39 -6.80 34.15
N LYS A 5 6.93 -5.85 34.97
CA LYS A 5 5.82 -4.93 34.64
C LYS A 5 6.03 -4.18 33.32
N THR A 6 7.29 -3.92 32.95
CA THR A 6 7.66 -3.27 31.70
C THR A 6 7.31 -4.10 30.47
N ILE A 7 7.53 -5.41 30.52
CA ILE A 7 7.19 -6.34 29.42
C ILE A 7 5.67 -6.42 29.26
N LEU A 8 4.94 -6.45 30.38
CA LEU A 8 3.48 -6.44 30.37
C LEU A 8 2.91 -5.15 29.77
N ALA A 9 3.50 -4.00 30.09
CA ALA A 9 3.12 -2.71 29.51
C ALA A 9 3.37 -2.66 27.99
N LEU A 10 4.52 -3.17 27.52
CA LEU A 10 4.83 -3.29 26.09
C LEU A 10 3.81 -4.16 25.34
N PHE A 11 3.40 -5.28 25.94
CA PHE A 11 2.39 -6.18 25.35
C PHE A 11 1.01 -5.54 25.26
N LEU A 12 0.60 -4.75 26.25
CA LEU A 12 -0.68 -4.04 26.20
C LEU A 12 -0.68 -2.89 25.17
N ILE A 13 0.47 -2.27 24.92
CA ILE A 13 0.61 -1.18 23.95
C ILE A 13 0.52 -1.70 22.51
N SER A 14 0.92 -2.94 22.23
CA SER A 14 0.91 -3.48 20.87
C SER A 14 -0.49 -3.61 20.26
N GLU A 15 -1.55 -3.70 21.08
CA GLU A 15 -2.93 -3.76 20.57
C GLU A 15 -3.43 -2.43 19.99
N PHE A 16 -2.74 -1.32 20.27
CA PHE A 16 -3.06 -0.01 19.71
C PHE A 16 -2.37 0.26 18.36
N LEU A 17 -1.60 -0.70 17.83
CA LEU A 17 -0.95 -0.58 16.53
C LEU A 17 -1.91 -1.09 15.44
N PHE A 18 -2.56 -0.16 14.74
CA PHE A 18 -3.37 -0.49 13.56
C PHE A 18 -2.54 -0.30 12.28
N PRO A 19 -2.18 -1.37 11.56
CA PRO A 19 -1.49 -1.23 10.28
C PRO A 19 -2.43 -0.60 9.25
N GLN A 20 -1.96 0.40 8.53
CA GLN A 20 -2.70 0.99 7.42
C GLN A 20 -2.54 0.11 6.18
N GLY A 21 -3.66 -0.38 5.62
CA GLY A 21 -3.65 -1.10 4.36
C GLY A 21 -3.18 -0.20 3.22
N LYS A 22 -2.28 -0.71 2.38
CA LYS A 22 -1.81 -0.05 1.16
C LYS A 22 -2.01 -0.98 -0.03
N ILE A 23 -2.31 -0.42 -1.19
CA ILE A 23 -2.28 -1.11 -2.47
C ILE A 23 -0.93 -0.84 -3.09
N PHE A 24 -0.21 -1.92 -3.40
CA PHE A 24 1.06 -1.87 -4.11
C PHE A 24 0.82 -2.09 -5.59
N ILE A 25 1.22 -1.12 -6.42
CA ILE A 25 1.06 -1.13 -7.87
C ILE A 25 2.44 -1.42 -8.47
N PRO A 26 2.75 -2.68 -8.84
CA PRO A 26 4.05 -3.06 -9.38
C PRO A 26 4.30 -2.45 -10.76
N MET A 27 5.56 -2.12 -11.04
CA MET A 27 6.03 -1.74 -12.38
C MET A 27 7.32 -2.47 -12.74
N ASP A 28 7.57 -3.65 -12.17
CA ASP A 28 8.64 -4.52 -12.62
C ASP A 28 8.14 -5.50 -13.69
N LEU A 29 8.91 -6.55 -13.96
CA LEU A 29 8.61 -7.54 -14.99
C LEU A 29 7.28 -8.29 -14.77
N SER A 30 6.63 -8.18 -13.60
CA SER A 30 5.29 -8.72 -13.37
C SER A 30 4.18 -7.91 -14.03
N GLN A 31 4.43 -6.63 -14.35
CA GLN A 31 3.50 -5.75 -15.07
C GLN A 31 4.15 -5.29 -16.39
N THR A 32 3.84 -5.99 -17.48
CA THR A 32 4.43 -5.71 -18.80
C THR A 32 3.92 -4.43 -19.45
N ASP A 33 2.78 -3.89 -18.98
CA ASP A 33 2.22 -2.63 -19.45
C ASP A 33 2.18 -1.59 -18.31
N HIS A 34 3.26 -0.83 -18.20
CA HIS A 34 3.38 0.22 -17.19
C HIS A 34 2.36 1.35 -17.35
N LEU A 35 1.76 1.53 -18.54
CA LEU A 35 0.74 2.57 -18.73
C LEU A 35 -0.51 2.30 -17.89
N LYS A 36 -0.82 1.04 -17.61
CA LYS A 36 -1.92 0.67 -16.70
C LYS A 36 -1.64 1.13 -15.28
N ALA A 37 -0.43 0.91 -14.78
CA ALA A 37 -0.02 1.38 -13.46
C ALA A 37 -0.09 2.91 -13.36
N TYR A 38 0.37 3.63 -14.39
CA TYR A 38 0.21 5.09 -14.48
C TYR A 38 -1.27 5.51 -14.54
N GLY A 39 -2.11 4.81 -15.31
CA GLY A 39 -3.54 5.10 -15.43
C GLY A 39 -4.29 4.98 -14.11
N ILE A 40 -4.12 3.86 -13.40
CA ILE A 40 -4.71 3.64 -12.07
C ILE A 40 -4.23 4.73 -11.10
N THR A 41 -2.93 5.01 -11.09
CA THR A 41 -2.34 6.03 -10.21
C THR A 41 -2.91 7.41 -10.53
N PHE A 42 -3.05 7.75 -11.82
CA PHE A 42 -3.64 9.00 -12.27
C PHE A 42 -5.11 9.14 -11.85
N HIS A 43 -5.94 8.11 -12.05
CA HIS A 43 -7.34 8.14 -11.61
C HIS A 43 -7.46 8.25 -10.09
N ALA A 44 -6.61 7.56 -9.33
CA ALA A 44 -6.57 7.70 -7.87
C ALA A 44 -6.24 9.14 -7.46
N LEU A 45 -5.23 9.77 -8.08
CA LEU A 45 -4.89 11.18 -7.84
C LEU A 45 -6.05 12.12 -8.19
N GLN A 46 -6.77 11.89 -9.28
CA GLN A 46 -7.95 12.70 -9.66
C GLN A 46 -9.07 12.61 -8.62
N LYS A 47 -9.22 11.48 -7.95
CA LYS A 47 -10.18 11.25 -6.87
C LYS A 47 -9.69 11.78 -5.50
N GLY A 48 -8.51 12.40 -5.45
CA GLY A 48 -7.94 13.00 -4.25
C GLY A 48 -7.14 12.04 -3.36
N TYR A 49 -6.90 10.81 -3.80
CA TYR A 49 -5.97 9.92 -3.12
C TYR A 49 -4.52 10.42 -3.26
N LYS A 50 -3.65 9.94 -2.38
CA LYS A 50 -2.21 10.18 -2.46
C LYS A 50 -1.51 8.92 -2.93
N ALA A 51 -0.58 9.08 -3.85
CA ALA A 51 0.30 8.02 -4.29
C ALA A 51 1.73 8.31 -3.82
N ASP A 52 2.31 7.37 -3.08
CA ASP A 52 3.73 7.38 -2.74
C ASP A 52 4.50 6.77 -3.92
N TRP A 53 5.33 7.57 -4.57
CA TRP A 53 6.18 7.10 -5.66
C TRP A 53 7.46 6.45 -5.12
N LEU A 54 7.61 5.15 -5.34
CA LEU A 54 8.78 4.39 -4.91
C LEU A 54 9.89 4.47 -5.95
N LEU A 55 10.61 5.60 -5.92
CA LEU A 55 11.76 5.85 -6.79
C LEU A 55 12.78 4.70 -6.68
N ASN A 56 13.24 4.21 -7.83
CA ASN A 56 14.22 3.12 -7.94
C ASN A 56 13.81 1.79 -7.29
N TYR A 57 12.53 1.56 -7.03
CA TYR A 57 12.02 0.30 -6.52
C TYR A 57 10.99 -0.31 -7.47
N ARG A 58 11.24 -1.56 -7.89
CA ARG A 58 10.38 -2.34 -8.82
C ARG A 58 9.86 -1.50 -9.99
N GLY A 59 10.79 -0.87 -10.72
CA GLY A 59 10.49 -0.05 -11.89
C GLY A 59 9.89 1.34 -11.60
N GLY A 60 9.99 1.82 -10.36
CA GLY A 60 9.39 3.09 -9.96
C GLY A 60 7.94 2.95 -9.48
N SER A 61 7.56 1.79 -8.94
CA SER A 61 6.23 1.43 -8.46
C SER A 61 5.53 2.46 -7.55
N PHE A 62 4.22 2.29 -7.33
CA PHE A 62 3.42 3.17 -6.48
C PHE A 62 2.82 2.44 -5.28
N LEU A 63 2.66 3.15 -4.18
CA LEU A 63 1.79 2.76 -3.07
C LEU A 63 0.65 3.76 -2.94
N ILE A 64 -0.57 3.25 -2.76
CA ILE A 64 -1.75 4.08 -2.51
C ILE A 64 -2.46 3.54 -1.27
N ASP A 65 -3.12 4.41 -0.50
CA ASP A 65 -3.99 3.96 0.59
C ASP A 65 -5.04 2.97 0.07
N PHE A 66 -5.25 1.88 0.83
CA PHE A 66 -6.22 0.88 0.42
C PHE A 66 -7.62 1.48 0.34
N SER A 67 -8.26 1.28 -0.80
CA SER A 67 -9.69 1.47 -0.99
C SER A 67 -10.23 0.34 -1.86
N ASN A 68 -11.48 -0.09 -1.60
CA ASN A 68 -12.11 -1.12 -2.42
C ASN A 68 -12.24 -0.67 -3.88
N GLU A 69 -12.38 0.64 -4.11
CA GLU A 69 -12.46 1.22 -5.45
C GLU A 69 -11.15 1.02 -6.23
N ILE A 70 -10.01 1.43 -5.66
CA ILE A 70 -8.71 1.27 -6.32
C ILE A 70 -8.37 -0.21 -6.48
N ALA A 71 -8.65 -1.04 -5.47
CA ALA A 71 -8.40 -2.47 -5.56
C ALA A 71 -9.20 -3.13 -6.70
N THR A 72 -10.45 -2.70 -6.90
CA THR A 72 -11.29 -3.17 -8.00
C THR A 72 -10.74 -2.69 -9.34
N GLU A 73 -10.30 -1.44 -9.43
CA GLU A 73 -9.68 -0.89 -10.65
C GLU A 73 -8.41 -1.67 -11.04
N CYS A 74 -7.51 -1.95 -10.09
CA CYS A 74 -6.35 -2.82 -10.33
C CYS A 74 -6.75 -4.19 -10.89
N LEU A 75 -7.76 -4.83 -10.30
CA LEU A 75 -8.23 -6.14 -10.73
C LEU A 75 -8.78 -6.11 -12.16
N VAL A 76 -9.55 -5.08 -12.51
CA VAL A 76 -10.14 -4.90 -13.85
C VAL A 76 -9.06 -4.64 -14.90
N GLU A 77 -8.06 -3.81 -14.57
CA GLU A 77 -6.95 -3.48 -15.46
C GLU A 77 -5.90 -4.60 -15.56
N GLY A 78 -5.94 -5.58 -14.66
CA GLY A 78 -4.98 -6.69 -14.60
C GLY A 78 -3.61 -6.23 -14.08
N VAL A 79 -3.62 -5.44 -13.00
CA VAL A 79 -2.45 -4.91 -12.29
C VAL A 79 -2.34 -5.51 -10.90
#